data_AF-A0A8T6NCK5-F1
#
_entry.id   AF-A0A8T6NCK5-F1
#
_cell.length_a   1.000
_cell.length_b   1.000
_cell.length_c   1.000
_cell.angle_alpha   90.00
_cell.angle_beta   90.00
_cell.angle_gamma   90.00
#
_symmetry.space_group_name_H-M   'P 1'
#
loop_
_entity.id
_entity.type
_entity.pdbx_description
1 polymer ?
#
loop_
_entity_poly.entity_id
_entity_poly.type
_entity_poly.pdbx_seq_one_letter_code
_entity_poly.pdbx_strand_id
1 'polypeptide(L)'
;HGTLISVTESNSIKYLSHPLTDEYLDSIPLKGTMLIGENMYEKREIMTKYTPEEDTFIGSTRLVSNKFGDNIIVFSTLNHGYTVERGDTVTALWTLLRIVDT
;
A
#
# COMPACT_ATOMS: atom_id res chain seq x y z
N HIS A 1 15.99 -15.48 12.92
CA HIS A 1 16.24 -15.28 11.48
C HIS A 1 14.90 -15.38 10.77
N GLY A 2 14.47 -14.35 10.03
CA GLY A 2 13.21 -14.37 9.29
C GLY A 2 13.48 -14.33 7.79
N THR A 3 12.75 -15.14 7.02
CA THR A 3 12.86 -15.19 5.56
C THR A 3 12.00 -14.08 4.95
N LEU A 4 12.61 -13.20 4.16
CA LEU A 4 11.90 -12.22 3.35
C LEU A 4 11.34 -12.92 2.11
N ILE A 5 10.01 -13.02 2.00
CA ILE A 5 9.34 -13.82 0.96
C ILE A 5 9.03 -12.98 -0.30
N SER A 6 8.80 -11.67 -0.18
CA SER A 6 8.62 -10.76 -1.32
C SER A 6 8.70 -9.29 -0.89
N VAL A 7 9.19 -8.40 -1.77
CA VAL A 7 9.10 -6.94 -1.64
C VAL A 7 8.44 -6.42 -2.90
N THR A 8 7.40 -5.61 -2.73
CA THR A 8 6.69 -4.97 -3.84
C THR A 8 6.98 -3.49 -3.83
N GLU A 9 7.60 -3.01 -4.90
CA GLU A 9 7.64 -1.59 -5.24
C GLU A 9 6.73 -1.39 -6.44
N SER A 10 5.80 -0.42 -6.38
CA SER A 10 4.86 -0.20 -7.47
C SER A 10 4.50 1.26 -7.65
N ASN A 11 4.49 1.70 -8.91
CA ASN A 11 3.91 2.95 -9.35
C ASN A 11 2.39 2.71 -9.49
N SER A 12 1.62 3.10 -8.47
CA SER A 12 0.17 2.84 -8.39
C SER A 12 -0.57 3.16 -9.70
N ILE A 13 -1.30 2.19 -10.23
CA ILE A 13 -1.95 2.29 -11.55
C ILE A 13 -3.35 2.93 -11.43
N LYS A 14 -3.95 2.92 -10.22
CA LYS A 14 -5.25 3.54 -9.89
C LYS A 14 -5.28 3.98 -8.42
N TYR A 15 -5.78 5.20 -8.16
CA TYR A 15 -6.09 5.76 -6.84
C TYR A 15 -7.50 6.36 -6.86
N LEU A 16 -8.13 6.53 -5.69
CA LEU A 16 -9.44 7.17 -5.56
C LEU A 16 -9.36 8.67 -5.79
N SER A 17 -10.51 9.34 -5.98
CA SER A 17 -10.58 10.80 -6.04
C SER A 17 -9.79 11.46 -4.90
N HIS A 18 -9.05 12.53 -5.22
CA HIS A 18 -8.16 13.24 -4.30
C HIS A 18 -8.68 13.37 -2.86
N PRO A 19 -9.93 13.84 -2.60
CA PRO A 19 -10.39 14.06 -1.23
C PRO A 19 -10.40 12.80 -0.34
N LEU A 20 -10.77 11.64 -0.90
CA LEU A 20 -10.83 10.38 -0.16
C LEU A 20 -9.43 9.81 0.08
N THR A 21 -8.54 9.96 -0.91
CA THR A 21 -7.14 9.54 -0.80
C THR A 21 -6.40 10.42 0.22
N ASP A 22 -6.65 11.72 0.24
CA ASP A 22 -6.05 12.66 1.20
C ASP A 22 -6.54 12.40 2.62
N GLU A 23 -7.86 12.24 2.82
CA GLU A 23 -8.41 11.90 4.14
C GLU A 23 -7.84 10.57 4.66
N TYR A 24 -7.65 9.59 3.77
CA TYR A 24 -6.99 8.35 4.11
C TYR A 24 -5.52 8.58 4.52
N LEU A 25 -4.76 9.33 3.73
CA LEU A 25 -3.36 9.65 4.03
C LEU A 25 -3.22 10.42 5.35
N ASP A 26 -4.13 11.34 5.65
CA ASP A 26 -4.12 12.12 6.89
C ASP A 26 -4.37 11.25 8.14
N SER A 27 -5.03 10.09 7.98
CA SER A 27 -5.20 9.11 9.06
C SER A 27 -3.93 8.32 9.39
N ILE A 28 -2.91 8.39 8.54
CA ILE A 28 -1.66 7.65 8.68
C ILE A 28 -0.57 8.58 9.24
N PRO A 29 0.16 8.17 10.29
CA PRO A 29 1.25 8.97 10.84
C PRO A 29 2.29 9.35 9.79
N LEU A 30 2.63 10.64 9.75
CA LEU A 30 3.71 11.14 8.92
C LEU A 30 5.04 10.52 9.38
N LYS A 31 5.78 9.91 8.46
CA LYS A 31 7.11 9.34 8.76
C LYS A 31 8.21 10.38 8.62
N GLY A 32 8.01 11.36 7.75
CA GLY A 32 8.91 12.48 7.52
C GLY A 32 8.60 13.17 6.19
N THR A 33 9.47 14.08 5.78
CA THR A 33 9.42 14.69 4.45
C THR A 33 10.65 14.31 3.63
N MET A 34 10.56 14.40 2.32
CA MET A 34 11.68 14.16 1.41
C MET A 34 11.62 15.06 0.18
N LEU A 35 12.77 15.52 -0.29
CA LEU A 35 12.90 16.26 -1.53
C LEU A 35 13.18 15.28 -2.68
N ILE A 36 12.36 15.30 -3.73
CA ILE A 36 12.58 14.52 -4.96
C ILE A 36 12.52 15.51 -6.13
N GLY A 37 13.66 15.73 -6.78
CA GLY A 37 13.80 16.83 -7.73
C GLY A 37 13.62 18.18 -7.01
N GLU A 38 12.69 19.00 -7.49
CA GLU A 38 12.36 20.31 -6.92
C GLU A 38 11.17 20.28 -5.96
N ASN A 39 10.50 19.14 -5.84
CA ASN A 39 9.26 19.01 -5.07
C ASN A 39 9.52 18.39 -3.69
N MET A 40 8.88 18.97 -2.67
CA MET A 40 8.85 18.40 -1.32
C MET A 40 7.68 17.42 -1.21
N TYR A 41 7.92 16.27 -0.60
CA TYR A 41 6.91 15.24 -0.38
C TYR A 41 6.79 14.90 1.10
N GLU A 42 5.57 14.71 1.57
CA GLU A 42 5.29 13.98 2.80
C GLU A 42 5.38 12.48 2.54
N LYS A 43 6.19 11.79 3.34
CA LYS A 43 6.39 10.35 3.27
C LYS A 43 5.63 9.64 4.38
N ARG A 44 4.88 8.60 3.99
CA ARG A 44 4.22 7.65 4.89
C ARG A 44 4.68 6.23 4.54
N GLU A 45 4.81 5.38 5.54
CA GLU A 45 5.18 3.97 5.38
C GLU A 45 4.14 3.09 6.06
N ILE A 46 3.63 2.09 5.33
CA ILE A 46 2.59 1.18 5.83
C ILE A 46 2.99 -0.24 5.53
N MET A 47 2.82 -1.11 6.50
CA MET A 47 2.95 -2.55 6.32
C MET A 47 1.55 -3.17 6.35
N THR A 48 1.19 -3.86 5.27
CA THR A 48 -0.03 -4.67 5.22
C THR A 48 0.36 -6.14 5.22
N LYS A 49 -0.36 -6.95 5.99
CA LYS A 49 -0.19 -8.40 6.01
C LYS A 49 -1.45 -9.08 5.50
N TYR A 50 -1.26 -10.14 4.74
CA TYR A 50 -2.32 -11.00 4.28
C TYR A 50 -1.91 -12.46 4.54
N THR A 51 -2.85 -13.21 5.12
CA THR A 51 -2.70 -14.64 5.34
C THR A 51 -3.80 -15.33 4.53
N PRO A 52 -3.46 -16.07 3.47
CA PRO A 52 -4.43 -16.76 2.65
C PRO A 52 -5.09 -17.90 3.44
N GLU A 53 -6.40 -18.04 3.28
CA GLU A 53 -7.19 -19.12 3.88
C GLU A 53 -7.11 -20.43 3.06
N GLU A 54 -6.69 -20.32 1.81
CA GLU A 54 -6.54 -21.42 0.84
C GLU A 54 -5.34 -21.15 -0.08
N ASP A 55 -4.84 -22.20 -0.73
CA ASP A 55 -3.76 -22.06 -1.70
C ASP A 55 -4.24 -21.19 -2.87
N THR A 56 -3.51 -20.11 -3.15
CA THR A 56 -3.99 -19.10 -4.09
C THR A 56 -2.87 -18.41 -4.85
N PHE A 57 -3.24 -17.70 -5.91
CA PHE A 57 -2.34 -16.86 -6.70
C PHE A 57 -2.67 -15.38 -6.46
N ILE A 58 -1.70 -14.62 -5.98
CA ILE A 58 -1.85 -13.19 -5.72
C ILE A 58 -1.25 -12.40 -6.87
N GLY A 59 -2.12 -11.86 -7.74
CA GLY A 59 -1.73 -11.00 -8.86
C GLY A 59 -1.68 -9.50 -8.55
N SER A 60 -2.19 -9.07 -7.39
CA SER A 60 -2.23 -7.66 -7.01
C SER A 60 -2.22 -7.48 -5.50
N THR A 61 -1.60 -6.40 -5.03
CA THR A 61 -1.72 -5.96 -3.63
C THR A 61 -2.62 -4.74 -3.56
N ARG A 62 -3.48 -4.69 -2.54
CA ARG A 62 -4.42 -3.60 -2.31
C ARG A 62 -4.24 -3.03 -0.92
N LEU A 63 -4.44 -1.73 -0.82
CA LEU A 63 -4.49 -1.00 0.43
C LEU A 63 -5.93 -0.57 0.64
N VAL A 64 -6.58 -1.15 1.65
CA VAL A 64 -8.03 -1.06 1.87
C VAL A 64 -8.32 -0.25 3.13
N SER A 65 -9.32 0.63 3.05
CA SER A 65 -9.88 1.35 4.19
C SER A 65 -11.31 0.87 4.44
N ASN A 66 -11.64 0.59 5.69
CA ASN A 66 -13.02 0.30 6.09
C ASN A 66 -13.73 1.62 6.42
N LYS A 67 -14.63 2.07 5.55
CA LYS A 67 -15.42 3.30 5.73
C LYS A 67 -16.84 3.10 5.24
N PHE A 68 -17.79 3.79 5.89
CA PHE A 68 -19.22 3.75 5.54
C PHE A 68 -19.85 2.34 5.57
N GLY A 69 -19.24 1.40 6.30
CA GLY A 69 -19.67 0.00 6.32
C GLY A 69 -19.13 -0.87 5.17
N ASP A 70 -18.28 -0.31 4.30
CA ASP A 70 -17.70 -0.98 3.13
C ASP A 70 -16.17 -0.99 3.12
N ASN A 71 -15.62 -1.97 2.41
CA ASN A 71 -14.20 -2.06 2.09
C ASN A 71 -13.89 -1.21 0.84
N ILE A 72 -13.21 -0.08 1.05
CA ILE A 72 -12.81 0.83 0.00
C ILE A 72 -11.36 0.56 -0.38
N ILE A 73 -11.09 0.23 -1.65
CA ILE A 73 -9.72 0.06 -2.17
C ILE A 73 -9.14 1.44 -2.47
N VAL A 74 -8.17 1.88 -1.65
CA VAL A 74 -7.53 3.20 -1.77
C VAL A 74 -6.37 3.16 -2.76
N PHE A 75 -5.51 2.14 -2.65
CA PHE A 75 -4.41 1.88 -3.58
C PHE A 75 -4.50 0.45 -4.09
N SER A 76 -4.15 0.23 -5.36
CA SER A 76 -4.02 -1.10 -5.95
C SER A 76 -2.80 -1.13 -6.85
N THR A 77 -1.97 -2.15 -6.67
CA THR A 77 -0.73 -2.36 -7.42
C THR A 77 -0.78 -3.73 -8.06
N LEU A 78 -0.37 -3.81 -9.32
CA LEU A 78 -0.10 -5.10 -9.93
C LEU A 78 1.29 -5.53 -9.51
N ASN A 79 1.39 -6.74 -9.00
CA ASN A 79 2.67 -7.35 -8.72
C ASN A 79 2.99 -8.34 -9.83
N HIS A 80 4.27 -8.63 -10.04
CA HIS A 80 4.65 -9.89 -10.66
C HIS A 80 4.12 -10.99 -9.72
N GLY A 81 2.96 -11.56 -10.07
CA GLY A 81 2.18 -12.36 -9.14
C GLY A 81 2.93 -13.57 -8.61
N TYR A 82 2.51 -14.07 -7.46
CA TYR A 82 3.16 -15.17 -6.75
C TYR A 82 2.10 -16.12 -6.19
N THR A 83 2.42 -17.40 -6.19
CA THR A 83 1.60 -18.44 -5.56
C THR A 83 1.93 -18.49 -4.08
N VAL A 84 0.91 -18.64 -3.24
CA VAL A 84 1.03 -18.76 -1.78
C VAL A 84 0.20 -19.94 -1.31
N GLU A 85 0.67 -20.61 -0.28
CA GLU A 85 -0.02 -21.73 0.35
C GLU A 85 -0.85 -21.24 1.54
N ARG A 86 -1.88 -22.00 1.90
CA ARG A 86 -2.68 -21.74 3.09
C ARG A 86 -1.79 -21.60 4.33
N GLY A 87 -1.98 -20.50 5.06
CA GLY A 87 -1.24 -20.22 6.29
C GLY A 87 0.10 -19.49 6.08
N ASP A 88 0.52 -19.26 4.83
CA ASP A 88 1.62 -18.34 4.55
C ASP A 88 1.32 -16.94 5.08
N THR A 89 2.37 -16.13 5.26
CA THR A 89 2.20 -14.71 5.56
C THR A 89 2.83 -13.88 4.47
N VAL A 90 1.97 -13.19 3.73
CA VAL A 90 2.36 -12.22 2.72
C VAL A 90 2.46 -10.86 3.37
N THR A 91 3.59 -10.19 3.19
CA THR A 91 3.81 -8.83 3.66
C THR A 91 4.02 -7.91 2.47
N ALA A 92 3.29 -6.80 2.43
CA ALA A 92 3.53 -5.72 1.50
C ALA A 92 3.92 -4.45 2.25
N LEU A 93 5.02 -3.85 1.82
CA LEU A 93 5.53 -2.58 2.32
C LEU A 93 5.16 -1.49 1.33
N TRP A 94 4.45 -0.48 1.81
CA TRP A 94 3.99 0.64 1.03
C TRP A 94 4.75 1.88 1.44
N THR A 95 5.33 2.57 0.46
CA THR A 95 5.80 3.95 0.63
C THR A 95 4.83 4.85 -0.12
N LEU A 96 4.12 5.71 0.62
CA LEU A 96 3.18 6.66 0.06
C LEU A 96 3.78 8.06 0.13
N LEU A 97 3.75 8.77 -1.01
CA LEU A 97 4.28 10.11 -1.15
C LEU A 97 3.14 11.05 -1.56
N ARG A 98 2.94 12.12 -0.80
CA ARG A 98 2.05 13.23 -1.15
C ARG A 98 2.89 14.48 -1.37
N ILE A 99 2.73 15.13 -2.52
CA ILE A 99 3.41 16.41 -2.76
C ILE A 99 2.89 17.45 -1.75
N VAL A 100 3.80 18.24 -1.20
CA VAL A 100 3.45 19.41 -0.39
C VAL A 100 3.30 20.55 -1.38
N ASP A 101 2.08 20.91 -1.72
CA ASP A 101 1.83 22.13 -2.47
C ASP A 101 2.31 23.33 -1.62
N THR A 102 3.28 24.08 -2.15
CA THR A 102 3.76 25.35 -1.59
C THR A 102 2.89 26.51 -1.99
#